data_AF-A0A2D3N9C9-F1
#
_entry.id   AF-A0A2D3N9C9-F1
#
_cell.length_a   1.000
_cell.length_b   1.000
_cell.length_c   1.000
_cell.angle_alpha   90.00
_cell.angle_beta   90.00
_cell.angle_gamma   90.00
#
_symmetry.space_group_name_H-M   'P 1'
#
loop_
_entity.id
_entity.type
_entity.pdbx_description
1 polymer ?
#
loop_
_entity_poly.entity_id
_entity_poly.type
_entity_poly.pdbx_seq_one_letter_code
_entity_poly.pdbx_strand_id
1 'polypeptide(L)' 'MDIPIPHEVYINFDKFDKIDVISFENFNKYFSDIWYPAADDIEMFDMTKSWIISVRHYGSLYYTKI' A
#
# COMPACT_ATOMS: atom_id res chain seq x y z
N MET A 1 -1.69 4.08 -18.51
CA MET A 1 -0.48 3.80 -17.73
C MET A 1 -0.41 2.30 -17.59
N ASP A 2 0.59 1.64 -18.16
CA ASP A 2 0.85 0.21 -17.88
C ASP A 2 1.66 0.14 -16.59
N ILE A 3 0.96 0.19 -15.46
CA ILE A 3 1.56 -0.16 -14.17
C ILE A 3 1.38 -1.67 -14.06
N PRO A 4 2.48 -2.46 -14.07
CA PRO A 4 2.36 -3.90 -13.93
C PRO A 4 1.67 -4.21 -12.60
N ILE A 5 0.64 -5.05 -12.66
CA ILE A 5 -0.05 -5.53 -11.46
C ILE A 5 0.95 -6.40 -10.70
N PRO A 6 1.30 -6.05 -9.44
CA PRO A 6 2.25 -6.84 -8.69
C PRO A 6 1.62 -8.17 -8.28
N HIS A 7 2.46 -9.17 -7.99
CA HIS A 7 1.97 -10.43 -7.40
C HIS A 7 1.58 -10.23 -5.93
N GLU A 8 2.33 -9.41 -5.21
CA GLU A 8 2.16 -9.10 -3.80
C GLU A 8 2.24 -7.59 -3.55
N VAL A 9 1.49 -7.13 -2.56
CA VAL A 9 1.55 -5.77 -2.03
C VAL A 9 2.16 -5.84 -0.64
N TYR A 10 3.16 -5.00 -0.42
CA TYR A 10 3.85 -4.80 0.84
C TYR A 10 3.23 -3.57 1.49
N ILE A 11 2.80 -3.70 2.75
CA ILE A 11 2.08 -2.67 3.49
C ILE A 11 2.91 -2.31 4.72
N ASN A 12 3.24 -1.03 4.81
CA ASN A 12 3.79 -0.41 6.01
C ASN A 12 2.67 0.35 6.73
N PHE A 13 2.52 0.11 8.03
CA PHE A 13 1.61 0.87 8.89
C PHE A 13 2.36 1.87 9.80
N ASP A 14 3.66 1.66 10.06
CA ASP A 14 4.49 2.59 10.84
C ASP A 14 5.98 2.29 10.62
N LYS A 15 6.81 3.34 10.57
CA LYS A 15 8.30 3.33 10.62
C LYS A 15 9.07 2.34 9.75
N PHE A 16 8.43 1.53 8.91
CA PHE A 16 9.04 0.44 8.13
C PHE A 16 9.75 -0.63 8.98
N ASP A 17 9.47 -0.70 10.29
CA ASP A 17 10.07 -1.70 11.18
C ASP A 17 9.46 -3.10 10.96
N LYS A 18 8.19 -3.14 10.57
CA LYS A 18 7.45 -4.35 10.21
C LYS A 18 6.66 -4.12 8.93
N ILE A 19 6.86 -5.01 7.96
CA ILE A 19 6.14 -4.97 6.69
C ILE A 19 5.24 -6.18 6.60
N ASP A 20 3.95 -5.92 6.41
CA ASP A 20 2.98 -6.96 6.13
C ASP A 20 2.91 -7.20 4.61
N VAL A 21 2.70 -8.45 4.22
CA VAL A 21 2.70 -8.86 2.80
C VAL A 21 1.41 -9.62 2.50
N ILE A 22 0.75 -9.25 1.41
CA ILE A 22 -0.50 -9.87 0.96
C ILE A 22 -0.49 -10.02 -0.56
N SER A 23 -1.10 -11.10 -1.08
CA SER A 23 -1.27 -11.24 -2.54
C SER A 23 -2.12 -10.10 -3.09
N PHE A 24 -1.81 -9.63 -4.30
CA PHE A 24 -2.55 -8.54 -4.91
C PHE A 24 -4.05 -8.85 -5.05
N GLU A 25 -4.40 -10.11 -5.33
CA GLU A 25 -5.81 -10.55 -5.40
C GLU A 25 -6.55 -10.31 -4.08
N ASN A 26 -5.96 -10.73 -2.96
CA ASN A 26 -6.57 -10.54 -1.63
C ASN A 26 -6.53 -9.08 -1.20
N PHE A 27 -5.46 -8.35 -1.52
CA PHE A 27 -5.38 -6.92 -1.30
C PHE A 27 -6.54 -6.19 -1.99
N ASN A 28 -6.74 -6.43 -3.28
CA ASN A 28 -7.81 -5.80 -4.06
C ASN A 28 -9.21 -6.17 -3.51
N LYS A 29 -9.37 -7.41 -3.01
CA LYS A 29 -10.64 -7.88 -2.46
C LYS A 29 -10.96 -7.33 -1.06
N TYR A 30 -9.95 -7.18 -0.21
CA TYR A 30 -10.12 -6.91 1.23
C TYR A 30 -9.48 -5.60 1.68
N PHE A 31 -9.10 -4.70 0.76
CA PHE A 31 -8.42 -3.45 1.12
C PHE A 31 -9.17 -2.65 2.19
N SER A 32 -10.50 -2.55 2.10
CA SER A 32 -11.33 -1.83 3.07
C SER A 32 -11.38 -2.47 4.45
N ASP A 33 -11.04 -3.76 4.55
CA ASP A 33 -10.92 -4.47 5.84
C ASP A 33 -9.52 -4.29 6.45
N ILE A 34 -8.52 -4.04 5.61
CA ILE A 34 -7.13 -3.77 6.01
C ILE A 34 -6.98 -2.32 6.48
N TRP A 35 -7.60 -1.38 5.76
CA TRP A 35 -7.52 0.05 6.05
C TRP A 35 -8.85 0.74 5.76
N TYR A 36 -9.25 1.64 6.66
CA TYR A 36 -10.46 2.45 6.54
C TYR A 36 -10.15 3.94 6.78
N PRO A 37 -10.94 4.87 6.21
CA PRO A 37 -10.74 6.30 6.43
C PRO A 37 -10.68 6.65 7.93
N ALA A 38 -9.72 7.51 8.30
CA ALA A 38 -9.35 7.88 9.67
C ALA A 38 -8.54 6.84 10.48
N ALA A 39 -8.21 5.67 9.93
CA ALA A 39 -7.12 4.83 10.45
C ALA A 39 -5.75 5.49 10.21
N ASP A 40 -4.67 4.96 10.80
CA ASP A 40 -3.30 5.47 10.65
C ASP A 40 -2.83 5.55 9.18
N ASP A 41 -1.76 6.30 8.94
CA ASP A 41 -1.12 6.38 7.63
C ASP A 41 -0.62 5.00 7.17
N ILE A 42 -0.72 4.73 5.87
CA ILE A 42 -0.17 3.51 5.27
C ILE A 42 0.66 3.82 4.02
N GLU A 43 1.73 3.06 3.84
CA GLU A 43 2.49 3.01 2.59
C GLU A 43 2.39 1.64 1.95
N MET A 44 2.16 1.63 0.65
CA MET A 44 2.01 0.42 -0.16
C MET A 44 3.01 0.43 -1.31
N PHE A 45 3.66 -0.70 -1.53
CA PHE A 45 4.68 -0.86 -2.57
C PHE A 45 4.78 -2.34 -2.98
N ASP A 46 5.54 -2.61 -4.04
CA ASP A 46 5.88 -3.98 -4.45
C ASP A 46 7.34 -4.33 -4.09
N MET A 47 7.71 -5.59 -4.34
CA MET A 47 9.08 -6.07 -4.08
C MET A 47 10.15 -5.28 -4.85
N THR A 48 9.82 -4.72 -6.02
CA THR A 48 10.75 -3.94 -6.84
C THR A 48 11.04 -2.56 -6.22
N LYS A 49 10.14 -2.05 -5.38
CA LYS A 49 10.18 -0.70 -4.80
C LYS A 49 10.30 0.39 -5.88
N SER A 50 9.80 0.14 -7.09
CA SER A 50 9.77 1.12 -8.18
C SER A 50 8.65 2.16 -8.04
N TRP A 51 7.74 1.95 -7.08
CA TRP A 51 6.68 2.89 -6.75
C TRP A 51 6.29 2.75 -5.27
N ILE A 52 5.74 3.83 -4.73
CA ILE A 52 5.11 3.87 -3.42
C ILE A 52 3.80 4.66 -3.54
N ILE A 53 2.73 4.11 -2.97
CA ILE A 53 1.48 4.82 -2.73
C ILE A 53 1.38 5.07 -1.23
N SER A 54 1.16 6.31 -0.82
CA SER A 54 0.92 6.66 0.58
C SER A 54 -0.51 7.17 0.75
N VAL A 55 -1.27 6.53 1.64
CA VAL A 55 -2.59 6.98 2.06
C VAL A 55 -2.45 7.60 3.45
N ARG A 56 -2.89 8.84 3.60
CA ARG A 56 -2.85 9.56 4.87
C ARG A 56 -4.19 9.50 5.57
N HIS A 57 -4.17 9.37 6.89
CA HIS A 57 -5.37 9.32 7.74
C HIS A 57 -6.29 10.54 7.56
N TYR A 58 -5.72 11.69 7.19
CA TYR A 58 -6.45 12.93 6.91
C TYR A 58 -6.96 13.06 5.45
N GLY A 59 -7.00 11.96 4.69
CA GLY A 59 -7.66 11.89 3.38
C GLY A 59 -6.81 12.34 2.19
N SER A 60 -5.48 12.35 2.33
CA SER A 60 -4.57 12.64 1.22
C SER A 60 -3.98 11.36 0.63
N LEU A 61 -3.81 11.33 -0.70
CA LEU A 61 -3.21 10.23 -1.45
C LEU A 61 -1.98 10.74 -2.21
N TYR A 62 -0.86 10.04 -2.04
CA TYR A 62 0.40 10.35 -2.73
C TYR A 62 0.84 9.15 -3.55
N TYR A 63 1.38 9.41 -4.73
CA TYR A 63 2.03 8.42 -5.59
C TYR A 63 3.42 8.93 -5.94
N THR A 64 4.44 8.09 -5.73
CA THR A 64 5.82 8.35 -6.13
C THR A 64 6.32 7.19 -6.97
N LYS A 65 6.91 7.50 -8.12
CA LYS A 65 7.70 6.56 -8.92
C LYS A 65 9.18 6.75 -8.56
N ILE A 66 9.88 5.65 -8.33
CA ILE A 66 11.30 5.59 -7.95
C ILE A 66 12.13 5.18 -9.16
#